data_AF-A0A7W4CUG8-F1
#
_entry.id   AF-A0A7W4CUG8-F1
#
_cell.length_a   1.000
_cell.length_b   1.000
_cell.length_c   1.000
_cell.angle_alpha   90.00
_cell.angle_beta   90.00
_cell.angle_gamma   90.00
#
_symmetry.space_group_name_H-M   'P 1'
#
loop_
_entity.id
_entity.type
_entity.pdbx_description
1 polymer ?
#
loop_
_entity_poly.entity_id
_entity_poly.type
_entity_poly.pdbx_seq_one_letter_code
_entity_poly.pdbx_strand_id
1 'polypeptide(L)'
;MSHTPEQAQRVHHADDIAPQPGDHAPATAFDEAGQYRRDADPRSLGEIASDALDNASTLIRQEVELAKVELKQSATRAGKGAGFFSGAAVTGYLGLLFLSLAAWWGIAILIGSYAEPALGWSGLIVGVIYLVIALILAMTGKSEFTKMKGLPKTTETVSKIPAAATGHEEKNR
;
A
#
# COMPACT_ATOMS: atom_id res chain seq x y z
N MET A 1 -12.32 -36.41 28.50
CA MET A 1 -11.05 -35.65 28.61
C MET A 1 -11.28 -34.55 29.63
N SER A 2 -10.78 -34.78 30.82
CA SER A 2 -10.98 -34.00 32.05
C SER A 2 -9.98 -32.84 32.11
N HIS A 3 -10.49 -31.63 32.31
CA HIS A 3 -9.72 -30.42 32.62
C HIS A 3 -9.93 -30.04 34.07
N THR A 4 -8.85 -30.04 34.88
CA THR A 4 -8.66 -29.27 36.14
C THR A 4 -7.24 -29.57 36.66
N PRO A 5 -6.61 -28.75 37.53
CA PRO A 5 -6.33 -27.30 37.43
C PRO A 5 -4.92 -26.93 37.97
N GLU A 6 -4.65 -25.62 38.05
CA GLU A 6 -3.95 -24.94 39.18
C GLU A 6 -2.42 -25.10 39.39
N GLN A 7 -1.87 -24.03 39.96
CA GLN A 7 -0.56 -23.90 40.63
C GLN A 7 0.62 -23.50 39.71
N ALA A 8 1.51 -22.58 40.06
CA ALA A 8 1.64 -21.69 41.20
C ALA A 8 2.79 -20.71 40.85
N GLN A 9 2.56 -19.43 41.09
CA GLN A 9 3.41 -18.58 41.92
C GLN A 9 4.91 -18.95 42.05
N ARG A 10 5.78 -18.17 41.39
CA ARG A 10 7.12 -17.83 41.90
C ARG A 10 7.44 -16.36 41.64
N VAL A 11 6.99 -15.54 42.58
CA VAL A 11 7.75 -14.39 43.05
C VAL A 11 9.01 -14.87 43.80
N HIS A 12 10.03 -14.02 43.87
CA HIS A 12 11.28 -14.08 44.66
C HIS A 12 12.57 -14.12 43.82
N HIS A 13 13.08 -12.93 43.50
CA HIS A 13 14.51 -12.64 43.59
C HIS A 13 14.67 -11.16 43.96
N ALA A 14 14.41 -10.87 45.23
CA ALA A 14 14.89 -9.68 45.89
C ALA A 14 16.23 -10.07 46.49
N ASP A 15 17.32 -9.72 45.80
CA ASP A 15 18.65 -9.81 46.37
C ASP A 15 18.91 -8.56 47.19
N ASP A 16 19.16 -8.84 48.46
CA ASP A 16 19.73 -7.98 49.48
C ASP A 16 20.99 -7.25 48.98
N ILE A 17 20.95 -5.93 49.00
CA ILE A 17 22.16 -5.12 49.21
C ILE A 17 21.81 -4.04 50.23
N ALA A 18 22.04 -4.37 51.51
CA ALA A 18 22.10 -3.37 52.58
C ALA A 18 23.46 -2.63 52.51
N PRO A 19 23.50 -1.29 52.57
CA PRO A 19 24.75 -0.55 52.74
C PRO A 19 25.16 -0.52 54.22
N GLN A 20 26.38 -0.98 54.53
CA GLN A 20 26.98 -0.79 55.86
C GLN A 20 27.56 0.63 56.02
N PRO A 21 27.34 1.32 57.15
CA PRO A 21 27.95 2.62 57.45
C PRO A 21 29.18 2.52 58.38
N GLY A 22 30.26 3.22 58.02
CA GLY A 22 31.50 3.41 58.82
C GLY A 22 32.63 2.47 58.36
N ASP A 23 33.86 2.88 58.04
CA ASP A 23 34.67 3.95 58.61
C ASP A 23 35.84 4.30 57.67
N HIS A 24 35.74 5.30 56.77
CA HIS A 24 36.95 5.89 56.15
C HIS A 24 36.77 7.39 55.86
N ALA A 25 37.30 8.24 56.74
CA ALA A 25 37.76 9.60 56.45
C ALA A 25 38.89 9.94 57.44
N PRO A 26 39.89 10.79 57.11
CA PRO A 26 39.83 11.83 56.09
C PRO A 26 41.09 12.00 55.20
N ALA A 27 40.97 12.93 54.24
CA ALA A 27 42.04 13.68 53.57
C ALA A 27 42.55 13.23 52.19
N THR A 28 41.63 13.09 51.22
CA THR A 28 41.87 13.48 49.81
C THR A 28 40.58 14.00 49.14
N ALA A 29 39.78 14.82 49.85
CA ALA A 29 38.50 15.31 49.36
C ALA A 29 38.59 16.58 48.47
N PHE A 30 39.77 16.93 47.93
CA PHE A 30 39.94 18.20 47.20
C PHE A 30 40.56 18.09 45.79
N ASP A 31 40.77 16.88 45.24
CA ASP A 31 41.36 16.76 43.89
C ASP A 31 40.50 16.03 42.84
N GLU A 32 39.42 15.34 43.21
CA GLU A 32 38.54 14.68 42.23
C GLU A 32 37.33 15.53 41.77
N ALA A 33 37.06 16.64 42.44
CA ALA A 33 36.06 17.61 41.99
C ALA A 33 36.55 18.51 40.83
N GLY A 34 37.80 18.35 40.40
CA GLY A 34 38.45 19.15 39.37
C GLY A 34 38.44 18.54 37.96
N GLN A 35 37.96 17.31 37.78
CA GLN A 35 38.02 16.59 36.49
C GLN A 35 36.67 16.28 35.83
N TYR A 36 35.54 16.60 36.46
CA TYR A 36 34.23 16.62 35.78
C TYR A 36 33.86 18.01 35.19
N ARG A 37 34.77 19.00 35.29
CA ARG A 37 34.55 20.38 34.77
C ARG A 37 35.64 20.86 33.80
N ARG A 38 36.33 19.93 33.15
CA ARG A 38 37.12 20.17 31.93
C ARG A 38 36.66 19.05 31.00
N ASP A 39 35.52 19.18 30.32
CA ASP A 39 35.45 19.73 28.96
C ASP A 39 33.99 20.14 28.63
N ALA A 40 33.41 21.06 29.40
CA ALA A 40 32.23 21.78 28.93
C ALA A 40 32.72 22.91 28.02
N ASP A 41 33.20 22.55 26.84
CA ASP A 41 33.42 23.50 25.76
C ASP A 41 32.08 24.25 25.56
N PRO A 42 32.04 25.59 25.63
CA PRO A 42 30.82 26.33 25.35
C PRO A 42 30.52 26.17 23.86
N ARG A 43 29.88 25.04 23.50
CA ARG A 43 29.44 24.73 22.14
C ARG A 43 28.80 25.97 21.58
N SER A 44 29.35 26.46 20.47
CA SER A 44 28.89 27.72 19.92
C SER A 44 27.43 27.57 19.50
N LEU A 45 26.64 28.64 19.57
CA LEU A 45 25.26 28.62 19.09
C LEU A 45 25.15 28.16 17.63
N GLY A 46 26.23 28.34 16.85
CA GLY A 46 26.35 27.82 15.48
C GLY A 46 26.43 26.30 15.39
N GLU A 47 27.12 25.63 16.32
CA GLU A 47 27.19 24.16 16.37
C GLU A 47 25.84 23.55 16.75
N ILE A 48 25.14 24.11 17.74
CA ILE A 48 23.82 23.60 18.14
C ILE A 48 22.80 23.77 17.00
N ALA A 49 22.86 24.88 16.28
CA ALA A 49 22.03 25.11 15.09
C ALA A 49 22.39 24.14 13.95
N SER A 50 23.68 23.87 13.73
CA SER A 50 24.15 22.91 12.73
C SER A 50 23.67 21.48 13.04
N ASP A 51 23.81 21.03 14.28
CA ASP A 51 23.35 19.71 14.74
C ASP A 51 21.83 19.55 14.57
N ALA A 52 21.06 20.60 14.90
CA ALA A 52 19.61 20.59 14.72
C ALA A 52 19.21 20.50 13.23
N LEU A 53 19.94 21.19 12.36
CA LEU A 53 19.72 21.16 10.91
C LEU A 53 20.07 19.78 10.32
N ASP A 54 21.17 19.18 10.75
CA ASP A 54 21.59 17.85 10.33
C ASP A 54 20.63 16.76 10.80
N ASN A 55 20.10 16.88 12.01
CA ASN A 55 19.04 16.00 12.51
C ASN A 55 17.74 16.14 11.71
N ALA A 56 17.33 17.38 11.39
CA ALA A 56 16.16 17.62 10.55
C ALA A 56 16.34 17.06 9.12
N SER A 57 17.52 17.24 8.53
CA SER A 57 17.90 16.67 7.24
C SER A 57 17.85 15.14 7.26
N THR A 58 18.28 14.54 8.37
CA THR A 58 18.24 13.09 8.58
C THR A 58 16.80 12.57 8.66
N LEU A 59 15.91 13.23 9.39
CA LEU A 59 14.49 12.87 9.47
C LEU A 59 13.81 12.95 8.11
N ILE A 60 14.03 14.03 7.35
CA ILE A 60 13.47 14.18 6.00
C ILE A 60 13.93 13.04 5.09
N ARG A 61 15.22 12.68 5.11
CA ARG A 61 15.74 11.55 4.35
C ARG A 61 15.08 10.23 4.77
N GLN A 62 14.90 10.02 6.07
CA GLN A 62 14.23 8.83 6.60
C GLN A 62 12.76 8.75 6.17
N GLU A 63 12.01 9.85 6.21
CA GLU A 63 10.63 9.88 5.72
C GLU A 63 10.55 9.57 4.23
N VAL A 64 11.48 10.12 3.43
CA VAL A 64 11.56 9.82 1.99
C VAL A 64 11.93 8.36 1.74
N GLU A 65 12.89 7.81 2.49
CA GLU A 65 13.26 6.39 2.40
C GLU A 65 12.10 5.48 2.78
N LEU A 66 11.36 5.81 3.83
CA LEU A 66 10.18 5.07 4.27
C LEU A 66 9.07 5.16 3.23
N ALA A 67 8.75 6.37 2.74
CA ALA A 67 7.77 6.58 1.69
C ALA A 67 8.13 5.81 0.41
N LYS A 68 9.42 5.74 0.07
CA LYS A 68 9.90 4.94 -1.05
C LYS A 68 9.69 3.44 -0.84
N VAL A 69 9.93 2.93 0.37
CA VAL A 69 9.66 1.53 0.73
C VAL A 69 8.17 1.23 0.66
N GLU A 70 7.33 2.08 1.24
CA GLU A 70 5.87 1.91 1.25
C GLU A 70 5.29 2.02 -0.17
N LEU A 71 5.76 2.97 -0.97
CA LEU A 71 5.40 3.09 -2.38
C LEU A 71 5.81 1.85 -3.16
N LYS A 72 7.03 1.33 -2.97
CA LYS A 72 7.49 0.10 -3.62
C LYS A 72 6.65 -1.10 -3.22
N GLN A 73 6.30 -1.22 -1.95
CA GLN A 73 5.44 -2.28 -1.44
C GLN A 73 4.03 -2.19 -2.03
N SER A 74 3.46 -0.98 -2.07
CA SER A 74 2.16 -0.68 -2.66
C SER A 74 2.14 -0.97 -4.15
N ALA A 75 3.15 -0.50 -4.90
CA ALA A 75 3.32 -0.77 -6.32
C ALA A 75 3.49 -2.27 -6.61
N THR A 76 4.23 -3.00 -5.77
CA THR A 76 4.39 -4.45 -5.91
C THR A 76 3.07 -5.17 -5.68
N ARG A 77 2.32 -4.80 -4.64
CA ARG A 77 1.00 -5.39 -4.35
C ARG A 77 -0.01 -5.08 -5.47
N ALA A 78 -0.08 -3.83 -5.91
CA ALA A 78 -0.92 -3.42 -7.02
C ALA A 78 -0.52 -4.14 -8.31
N GLY A 79 0.77 -4.26 -8.60
CA GLY A 79 1.30 -4.98 -9.77
C GLY A 79 0.98 -6.47 -9.75
N LYS A 80 1.09 -7.14 -8.59
CA LYS A 80 0.65 -8.53 -8.42
C LYS A 80 -0.85 -8.68 -8.64
N GLY A 81 -1.64 -7.78 -8.06
CA GLY A 81 -3.09 -7.74 -8.24
C GLY A 81 -3.47 -7.58 -9.72
N ALA A 82 -2.88 -6.61 -10.40
CA ALA A 82 -3.07 -6.38 -11.83
C ALA A 82 -2.64 -7.60 -12.68
N GLY A 83 -1.54 -8.24 -12.32
CA GLY A 83 -1.07 -9.47 -12.96
C GLY A 83 -2.07 -10.62 -12.83
N PHE A 84 -2.58 -10.87 -11.61
CA PHE A 84 -3.60 -11.91 -11.39
C PHE A 84 -4.91 -11.59 -12.09
N PHE A 85 -5.40 -10.33 -12.04
CA PHE A 85 -6.61 -9.94 -12.75
C PHE A 85 -6.47 -10.09 -14.27
N SER A 86 -5.32 -9.71 -14.83
CA SER A 86 -5.05 -9.87 -16.26
C SER A 86 -5.00 -11.35 -16.65
N GLY A 87 -4.31 -12.18 -15.86
CA GLY A 87 -4.28 -13.63 -16.04
C GLY A 87 -5.67 -14.25 -15.96
N ALA A 88 -6.45 -13.90 -14.93
CA ALA A 88 -7.83 -14.35 -14.76
C ALA A 88 -8.73 -13.92 -15.92
N ALA A 89 -8.57 -12.70 -16.45
CA ALA A 89 -9.31 -12.24 -17.62
C ALA A 89 -9.00 -13.08 -18.86
N VAL A 90 -7.72 -13.33 -19.15
CA VAL A 90 -7.30 -14.16 -20.30
C VAL A 90 -7.74 -15.61 -20.13
N THR A 91 -7.49 -16.22 -18.97
CA THR A 91 -7.91 -17.60 -18.70
C THR A 91 -9.42 -17.74 -18.70
N GLY A 92 -10.16 -16.80 -18.12
CA GLY A 92 -11.61 -16.76 -18.15
C GLY A 92 -12.15 -16.61 -19.56
N TYR A 93 -11.54 -15.76 -20.39
CA TYR A 93 -11.89 -15.62 -21.80
C TYR A 93 -11.67 -16.92 -22.60
N LEU A 94 -10.52 -17.58 -22.42
CA LEU A 94 -10.25 -18.88 -23.04
C LEU A 94 -11.22 -19.96 -22.55
N GLY A 95 -11.51 -20.00 -21.25
CA GLY A 95 -12.51 -20.92 -20.69
C GLY A 95 -13.89 -20.71 -21.30
N LEU A 96 -14.33 -19.46 -21.42
CA LEU A 96 -15.58 -19.11 -22.07
C LEU A 96 -15.59 -19.49 -23.55
N LEU A 97 -14.48 -19.33 -24.26
CA LEU A 97 -14.33 -19.78 -25.65
C LEU A 97 -14.52 -21.30 -25.77
N PHE A 98 -13.83 -22.10 -24.94
CA PHE A 98 -13.98 -23.56 -24.96
C PHE A 98 -15.38 -24.01 -24.55
N LEU A 99 -15.99 -23.38 -23.54
CA LEU A 99 -17.38 -23.63 -23.17
C LEU A 99 -18.34 -23.30 -24.31
N SER A 100 -18.06 -22.27 -25.11
CA SER A 100 -18.86 -21.91 -26.27
C SER A 100 -18.76 -22.95 -27.38
N LEU A 101 -17.55 -23.45 -27.65
CA LEU A 101 -17.33 -24.52 -28.62
C LEU A 101 -18.01 -25.81 -28.16
N ALA A 102 -17.90 -26.15 -26.88
CA ALA A 102 -18.59 -27.30 -26.29
C ALA A 102 -20.11 -27.16 -26.37
N ALA A 103 -20.66 -25.97 -26.06
CA ALA A 103 -22.08 -25.70 -26.18
C ALA A 103 -22.56 -25.78 -27.64
N TRP A 104 -21.79 -25.22 -28.58
CA TRP A 104 -22.08 -25.34 -30.00
C TRP A 104 -22.11 -26.82 -30.43
N TRP A 105 -21.10 -27.60 -30.09
CA TRP A 105 -21.09 -29.02 -30.43
C TRP A 105 -22.24 -29.79 -29.76
N GLY A 106 -22.47 -29.55 -28.47
CA GLY A 106 -23.52 -30.21 -27.70
C GLY A 106 -24.92 -29.92 -28.25
N ILE A 107 -25.23 -28.65 -28.55
CA ILE A 107 -26.52 -28.26 -29.13
C ILE A 107 -26.67 -28.83 -30.55
N ALA A 108 -25.61 -28.83 -31.36
CA ALA A 108 -25.65 -29.38 -32.72
C ALA A 108 -26.01 -30.87 -32.75
N ILE A 109 -25.50 -31.65 -31.81
CA ILE A 109 -25.87 -33.07 -31.64
C ILE A 109 -27.28 -33.18 -31.07
N LEU A 110 -27.65 -32.33 -30.11
CA LEU A 110 -28.95 -32.38 -29.43
C LEU A 110 -30.14 -32.13 -30.37
N ILE A 111 -30.01 -31.17 -31.29
CA ILE A 111 -31.07 -30.85 -32.27
C ILE A 111 -30.95 -31.69 -33.55
N GLY A 112 -29.78 -32.27 -33.80
CA GLY A 112 -29.50 -33.16 -34.92
C GLY A 112 -29.29 -34.59 -34.46
N SER A 113 -28.19 -35.20 -34.89
CA SER A 113 -27.72 -36.50 -34.41
C SER A 113 -26.20 -36.56 -34.35
N TYR A 114 -25.64 -37.62 -33.80
CA TYR A 114 -24.19 -37.85 -33.83
C TYR A 114 -23.63 -38.06 -35.24
N ALA A 115 -24.41 -38.69 -36.14
CA ALA A 115 -24.00 -38.95 -37.52
C ALA A 115 -24.12 -37.69 -38.39
N GLU A 116 -25.16 -36.89 -38.15
CA GLU A 116 -25.46 -35.67 -38.89
C GLU A 116 -25.73 -34.52 -37.90
N PRO A 117 -24.67 -33.88 -37.36
CA PRO A 117 -24.81 -32.79 -36.39
C PRO A 117 -25.25 -31.49 -37.08
N ALA A 118 -26.26 -30.82 -36.50
CA ALA A 118 -26.84 -29.59 -37.04
C ALA A 118 -26.03 -28.34 -36.64
N LEU A 119 -24.76 -28.29 -37.06
CA LEU A 119 -23.81 -27.25 -36.67
C LEU A 119 -24.27 -25.82 -37.03
N GLY A 120 -24.92 -25.63 -38.17
CA GLY A 120 -25.41 -24.30 -38.60
C GLY A 120 -26.45 -23.72 -37.63
N TRP A 121 -27.49 -24.50 -37.30
CA TRP A 121 -28.55 -24.08 -36.38
C TRP A 121 -28.04 -23.89 -34.97
N SER A 122 -27.13 -24.75 -34.52
CA SER A 122 -26.50 -24.57 -33.22
C SER A 122 -25.68 -23.29 -33.15
N GLY A 123 -24.92 -22.95 -34.19
CA GLY A 123 -24.15 -21.72 -34.26
C GLY A 123 -25.04 -20.48 -34.18
N LEU A 124 -26.20 -20.52 -34.86
CA LEU A 124 -27.21 -19.47 -34.77
C LEU A 124 -27.71 -19.29 -33.32
N ILE A 125 -28.03 -20.38 -32.63
CA ILE A 125 -28.51 -20.34 -31.23
C ILE A 125 -27.46 -19.73 -30.30
N VAL A 126 -26.22 -20.22 -30.36
CA VAL A 126 -25.11 -19.70 -29.55
C VAL A 126 -24.83 -18.23 -29.89
N GLY A 127 -24.89 -17.86 -31.17
CA GLY A 127 -24.76 -16.47 -31.61
C GLY A 127 -25.83 -15.54 -31.05
N VAL A 128 -27.10 -15.96 -31.07
CA VAL A 128 -28.20 -15.20 -30.47
C VAL A 128 -28.02 -15.03 -28.96
N ILE A 129 -27.58 -16.08 -28.26
CA ILE A 129 -27.26 -15.99 -26.82
C ILE A 129 -26.20 -14.90 -26.58
N TYR A 130 -25.12 -14.90 -27.38
CA TYR A 130 -24.09 -13.87 -27.27
C TYR A 130 -24.57 -12.46 -27.60
N LEU A 131 -25.47 -12.30 -28.57
CA LEU A 131 -26.07 -11.00 -28.88
C LEU A 131 -26.91 -10.47 -27.71
N VAL A 132 -27.68 -11.34 -27.05
CA VAL A 132 -28.45 -10.97 -25.85
C VAL A 132 -27.51 -10.56 -24.71
N ILE A 133 -26.46 -11.34 -24.46
CA ILE A 133 -25.44 -11.00 -23.45
C ILE A 133 -24.80 -9.64 -23.78
N ALA A 134 -24.39 -9.42 -25.03
CA ALA A 134 -23.77 -8.18 -25.48
C ALA A 134 -24.70 -6.97 -25.29
N LEU A 135 -25.99 -7.11 -25.61
CA LEU A 135 -26.98 -6.05 -25.40
C LEU A 135 -27.12 -5.68 -23.91
N ILE A 136 -27.22 -6.68 -23.03
CA ILE A 136 -27.30 -6.47 -21.57
C ILE A 136 -26.05 -5.75 -21.05
N LEU A 137 -24.86 -6.21 -21.47
CA LEU A 137 -23.59 -5.61 -21.08
C LEU A 137 -23.48 -4.16 -21.58
N ALA A 138 -23.87 -3.89 -22.83
CA ALA A 138 -23.87 -2.54 -23.39
C ALA A 138 -24.81 -1.59 -22.62
N MET A 139 -26.01 -2.07 -22.27
CA MET A 139 -26.98 -1.27 -21.49
C MET A 139 -26.48 -1.00 -20.06
N THR A 140 -25.90 -2.02 -19.41
CA THR A 140 -25.33 -1.90 -18.07
C THR A 140 -24.13 -0.96 -18.06
N GLY A 141 -23.19 -1.16 -19.00
CA GLY A 141 -22.03 -0.30 -19.16
C GLY A 141 -22.42 1.15 -19.42
N LYS A 142 -23.39 1.39 -20.31
CA LYS A 142 -23.94 2.72 -20.56
C LYS A 142 -24.48 3.37 -19.28
N SER A 143 -25.24 2.63 -18.48
CA SER A 143 -25.78 3.10 -17.20
C SER A 143 -24.67 3.55 -16.24
N GLU A 144 -23.64 2.72 -16.07
CA GLU A 144 -22.52 3.06 -15.18
C GLU A 144 -21.71 4.28 -15.68
N PHE A 145 -21.48 4.40 -16.99
CA PHE A 145 -20.86 5.60 -17.56
C PHE A 145 -21.71 6.86 -17.37
N THR A 146 -23.03 6.75 -17.45
CA THR A 146 -23.92 7.90 -17.20
C THR A 146 -23.94 8.32 -15.73
N LYS A 147 -23.79 7.39 -14.79
CA LYS A 147 -23.68 7.69 -13.36
C LYS A 147 -22.34 8.36 -13.01
N MET A 148 -21.24 7.94 -13.64
CA MET A 148 -19.92 8.54 -13.40
C MET A 148 -19.79 9.98 -13.93
N LYS A 149 -20.56 10.37 -14.96
CA LYS A 149 -20.61 11.77 -15.44
C LYS A 149 -21.15 12.77 -14.39
N GLY A 150 -21.60 12.30 -13.23
CA GLY A 150 -21.96 13.12 -12.07
C GLY A 150 -20.81 13.52 -11.14
N LEU A 151 -19.56 13.12 -11.39
CA LEU A 151 -18.40 13.60 -10.60
C LEU A 151 -18.10 15.08 -10.97
N PRO A 152 -18.34 16.04 -10.06
CA PRO A 152 -18.25 17.46 -10.37
C PRO A 152 -16.78 17.87 -10.55
N LYS A 153 -16.46 18.38 -11.75
CA LYS A 153 -15.56 19.52 -12.02
C LYS A 153 -14.29 19.68 -11.14
N THR A 154 -13.55 18.64 -10.82
CA THR A 154 -12.19 18.82 -10.27
C THR A 154 -11.22 19.39 -11.32
N THR A 155 -11.58 19.34 -12.60
CA THR A 155 -10.90 20.06 -13.68
C THR A 155 -11.07 21.57 -13.61
N GLU A 156 -12.13 22.12 -12.99
CA GLU A 156 -12.25 23.58 -12.80
C GLU A 156 -11.27 24.11 -11.76
N THR A 157 -10.87 23.30 -10.77
CA THR A 157 -9.86 23.70 -9.78
C THR A 157 -8.46 23.73 -10.39
N VAL A 158 -8.15 22.81 -11.32
CA VAL A 158 -6.86 22.81 -12.06
C VAL A 158 -6.80 23.98 -13.06
N SER A 159 -7.93 24.34 -13.68
CA SER A 159 -8.03 25.53 -14.55
C SER A 159 -8.05 26.87 -13.79
N LYS A 160 -8.18 26.85 -12.45
CA LYS A 160 -8.18 28.04 -11.58
C LYS A 160 -6.85 28.30 -10.88
N ILE A 161 -5.77 27.60 -11.22
CA ILE A 161 -4.42 28.02 -10.80
C ILE A 161 -4.02 29.17 -11.73
N PRO A 162 -4.06 30.43 -11.25
CA PRO A 162 -3.88 31.61 -12.09
C PRO A 162 -2.42 31.74 -12.50
N ALA A 163 -2.20 32.60 -13.50
CA ALA A 163 -0.94 32.99 -14.12
C ALA A 163 0.12 33.60 -13.16
N ALA A 164 0.46 32.90 -12.08
CA ALA A 164 1.54 33.23 -11.15
C ALA A 164 2.85 32.46 -11.45
N ALA A 165 2.82 31.52 -12.41
CA ALA A 165 4.01 30.86 -12.94
C ALA A 165 4.70 31.67 -14.06
N THR A 166 4.05 32.70 -14.58
CA THR A 166 4.67 33.69 -15.47
C THR A 166 5.12 34.86 -14.62
N GLY A 167 6.36 34.79 -14.14
CA GLY A 167 7.04 35.90 -13.49
C GLY A 167 7.01 37.13 -14.39
N HIS A 168 6.54 38.24 -13.85
CA HIS A 168 6.67 39.53 -14.51
C HIS A 168 8.15 39.89 -14.55
N GLU A 169 8.77 39.77 -15.74
CA GLU A 169 10.03 40.43 -16.03
C GLU A 169 9.84 41.94 -15.82
N GLU A 170 10.43 42.41 -14.74
CA GLU A 170 10.60 43.80 -14.36
C GLU A 170 11.40 44.52 -15.44
N LYS A 171 10.70 45.11 -16.43
CA LYS A 171 11.32 45.95 -17.44
C LYS A 171 11.57 47.34 -16.86
N ASN A 172 12.74 47.43 -16.22
CA ASN A 172 13.44 48.65 -15.83
C ASN A 172 13.41 49.71 -16.97
N ARG A 173 12.91 50.91 -16.65
CA ARG A 173 13.02 52.13 -17.46
C ARG A 173 13.15 53.34 -16.55
#